data_AF-A0AAD4BZW7-F1
#
_entry.id   AF-A0AAD4BZW7-F1
#
_cell.length_a   1.000
_cell.length_b   1.000
_cell.length_c   1.000
_cell.angle_alpha   90.00
_cell.angle_beta   90.00
_cell.angle_gamma   90.00
#
_symmetry.space_group_name_H-M   'P 1'
#
loop_
_entity.id
_entity.type
_entity.pdbx_description
1 polymer ?
#
loop_
_entity_poly.entity_id
_entity_poly.type
_entity_poly.pdbx_seq_one_letter_code
_entity_poly.pdbx_strand_id
1 'polypeptide(L)'
;MSSFSEKPVSFSHPTPITQETINIIGSKCSYVTSTNGHMKMVILPEGEAVTMPSEYEKALCVLSYRFELQKYTIPQVAASKRACKMQLDGLLYLERVRDRFITEVHAVPTVAALQHWRYAAFDYYLWLDYMYGQHHDEARRLLQSQHGVTFKLVALKKPVDWTTYKKCHCRQVDLCGFDYPLESMIGTPPPATNTWAKSILSRELNEGSGQDKDGNEGMPLEKDNVKQQDELLGLWLFKDALENYTQNPHLLEEFF
;
A
#
# COMPACT_ATOMS: atom_id res chain seq x y z
N MET A 1 -29.51 -4.82 -11.66
CA MET A 1 -28.94 -4.73 -10.30
C MET A 1 -27.51 -5.21 -10.39
N SER A 2 -26.52 -4.32 -10.27
CA SER A 2 -25.11 -4.72 -10.30
C SER A 2 -24.77 -5.45 -9.00
N SER A 3 -24.24 -6.66 -9.09
CA SER A 3 -23.85 -7.45 -7.91
C SER A 3 -22.54 -6.88 -7.35
N PHE A 4 -22.64 -5.90 -6.46
CA PHE A 4 -21.50 -5.54 -5.62
C PHE A 4 -21.05 -6.80 -4.88
N SER A 5 -19.76 -7.17 -4.99
CA SER A 5 -19.31 -8.41 -4.36
C SER A 5 -19.38 -8.25 -2.84
N GLU A 6 -20.07 -9.18 -2.18
CA GLU A 6 -20.38 -9.14 -0.74
C GLU A 6 -19.18 -9.47 0.16
N LYS A 7 -17.96 -9.49 -0.39
CA LYS A 7 -16.75 -9.95 0.31
C LYS A 7 -15.70 -8.84 0.34
N PRO A 8 -14.98 -8.69 1.46
CA PRO A 8 -13.88 -7.75 1.52
C PRO A 8 -12.72 -8.24 0.63
N VAL A 9 -11.90 -7.30 0.14
CA VAL A 9 -10.64 -7.61 -0.56
C VAL A 9 -9.77 -8.47 0.33
N SER A 10 -9.30 -9.63 -0.14
CA SER A 10 -8.45 -10.53 0.64
C SER A 10 -7.02 -9.99 0.73
N PHE A 11 -6.46 -9.99 1.94
CA PHE A 11 -5.03 -9.72 2.14
C PHE A 11 -4.19 -10.90 1.64
N SER A 12 -4.57 -12.10 2.06
CA SER A 12 -3.92 -13.36 1.73
C SER A 12 -4.02 -13.65 0.23
N HIS A 13 -2.92 -14.11 -0.38
CA HIS A 13 -2.93 -14.69 -1.72
C HIS A 13 -2.93 -16.23 -1.61
N PRO A 14 -3.96 -16.93 -2.15
CA PRO A 14 -4.00 -18.39 -2.09
C PRO A 14 -2.96 -19.06 -3.00
N THR A 15 -2.39 -18.32 -3.95
CA THR A 15 -1.39 -18.83 -4.90
C THR A 15 -0.07 -18.09 -4.73
N PRO A 16 1.03 -18.75 -5.10
CA PRO A 16 2.30 -18.10 -5.38
C PRO A 16 2.20 -16.78 -6.15
N ILE A 17 2.97 -15.78 -5.73
CA ILE A 17 3.11 -14.51 -6.46
C ILE A 17 4.09 -14.75 -7.60
N THR A 18 3.62 -14.76 -8.84
CA THR A 18 4.50 -14.98 -9.99
C THR A 18 5.35 -13.75 -10.32
N GLN A 19 6.49 -13.94 -10.97
CA GLN A 19 7.32 -12.83 -11.47
C GLN A 19 6.54 -11.92 -12.44
N GLU A 20 5.66 -12.50 -13.26
CA GLU A 20 4.75 -11.75 -14.12
C GLU A 20 3.83 -10.83 -13.32
N THR A 21 3.25 -11.32 -12.22
CA THR A 21 2.42 -10.52 -11.31
C THR A 21 3.21 -9.33 -10.75
N ILE A 22 4.45 -9.58 -10.32
CA ILE A 22 5.32 -8.53 -9.78
C ILE A 22 5.65 -7.48 -10.85
N ASN A 23 5.93 -7.91 -12.08
CA ASN A 23 6.21 -7.02 -13.20
C ASN A 23 5.02 -6.14 -13.56
N ILE A 24 3.81 -6.71 -13.59
CA ILE A 24 2.56 -5.98 -13.86
C ILE A 24 2.30 -4.95 -12.76
N ILE A 25 2.43 -5.32 -11.49
CA ILE A 25 2.18 -4.39 -10.37
C ILE A 25 3.26 -3.30 -10.32
N GLY A 26 4.51 -3.67 -10.63
CA GLY A 26 5.63 -2.73 -10.68
C GLY A 26 5.46 -1.64 -11.74
N SER A 27 4.78 -1.93 -12.86
CA SER A 27 4.51 -0.95 -13.92
C SER A 27 3.28 -0.08 -13.65
N LYS A 28 2.36 -0.52 -12.79
CA LYS A 28 1.20 0.27 -12.38
C LYS A 28 1.62 1.43 -11.49
N CYS A 29 1.02 2.59 -11.72
CA CYS A 29 1.10 3.76 -10.85
C CYS A 29 -0.29 4.40 -10.72
N SER A 30 -0.52 5.21 -9.69
CA SER A 30 -1.66 6.11 -9.67
C SER A 30 -1.35 7.37 -8.88
N TYR A 31 -2.04 8.45 -9.22
CA TYR A 31 -2.04 9.68 -8.45
C TYR A 31 -3.41 10.34 -8.53
N VAL A 32 -3.63 11.29 -7.63
CA VAL A 32 -4.86 12.08 -7.55
C VAL A 32 -4.59 13.48 -8.07
N THR A 33 -5.49 14.01 -8.89
CA THR A 33 -5.44 15.37 -9.42
C THR A 33 -6.83 16.01 -9.44
N SER A 34 -6.89 17.33 -9.56
CA SER A 34 -8.13 18.07 -9.73
C SER A 34 -8.15 18.74 -11.10
N THR A 35 -9.18 18.47 -11.91
CA THR A 35 -9.34 19.10 -13.22
C THR A 35 -10.77 19.62 -13.35
N ASN A 36 -10.92 20.90 -13.70
CA ASN A 36 -12.22 21.57 -13.85
C ASN A 36 -13.11 21.46 -12.59
N GLY A 37 -12.51 21.49 -11.40
CA GLY A 37 -13.24 21.36 -10.12
C GLY A 37 -13.68 19.93 -9.79
N HIS A 38 -13.32 18.93 -10.60
CA HIS A 38 -13.59 17.52 -10.34
C HIS A 38 -12.31 16.78 -9.96
N MET A 39 -12.40 16.01 -8.87
CA MET A 39 -11.31 15.14 -8.44
C MET A 39 -11.23 13.89 -9.31
N LYS A 40 -10.01 13.55 -9.72
CA LYS A 40 -9.74 12.38 -10.56
C LYS A 40 -8.57 11.59 -9.99
N MET A 41 -8.69 10.27 -10.06
CA MET A 41 -7.56 9.35 -9.90
C MET A 41 -7.07 8.97 -11.30
N VAL A 42 -5.81 9.29 -11.60
CA VAL A 42 -5.17 8.88 -12.86
C VAL A 42 -4.42 7.58 -12.62
N ILE A 43 -4.62 6.62 -13.52
CA ILE A 43 -4.02 5.29 -13.48
C ILE A 43 -3.08 5.16 -14.69
N LEU A 44 -1.85 4.73 -14.41
CA LEU A 44 -0.83 4.51 -15.42
C LEU A 44 -0.46 3.02 -15.46
N PRO A 45 -0.09 2.49 -16.63
CA PRO A 45 0.18 3.20 -17.89
C PRO A 45 -1.04 3.52 -18.76
N GLU A 46 -2.24 3.08 -18.39
CA GLU A 46 -3.45 3.15 -19.22
C GLU A 46 -3.89 4.59 -19.53
N GLY A 47 -3.46 5.57 -18.73
CA GLY A 47 -3.88 6.97 -18.85
C GLY A 47 -5.35 7.18 -18.47
N GLU A 48 -5.97 6.18 -17.85
CA GLU A 48 -7.36 6.20 -17.44
C GLU A 48 -7.53 7.16 -16.26
N ALA A 49 -8.47 8.09 -16.37
CA ALA A 49 -8.80 9.04 -15.31
C ALA A 49 -10.21 8.77 -14.78
N VAL A 50 -10.30 8.29 -13.55
CA VAL A 50 -11.55 7.95 -12.87
C VAL A 50 -11.99 9.13 -12.02
N THR A 51 -13.17 9.69 -12.32
CA THR A 51 -13.74 10.77 -11.51
C THR A 51 -14.25 10.20 -10.19
N MET A 52 -13.87 10.83 -9.09
CA MET A 52 -14.17 10.34 -7.75
C MET A 52 -14.73 11.45 -6.84
N PRO A 53 -15.43 11.07 -5.76
CA PRO A 53 -15.89 12.01 -4.74
C PRO A 53 -14.73 12.75 -4.09
N SER A 54 -14.90 14.05 -3.86
CA SER A 54 -13.90 14.91 -3.21
C SER A 54 -13.51 14.44 -1.81
N GLU A 55 -14.41 13.73 -1.13
CA GLU A 55 -14.23 13.21 0.22
C GLU A 55 -13.14 12.13 0.29
N TYR A 56 -12.82 11.47 -0.83
CA TYR A 56 -11.75 10.46 -0.89
C TYR A 56 -10.40 11.01 -1.34
N GLU A 57 -10.32 12.27 -1.79
CA GLU A 57 -9.09 12.88 -2.34
C GLU A 57 -7.87 12.52 -1.50
N LYS A 58 -7.92 12.88 -0.22
CA LYS A 58 -6.81 12.71 0.72
C LYS A 58 -6.45 11.24 0.95
N ALA A 59 -7.47 10.41 1.09
CA ALA A 59 -7.31 9.00 1.35
C ALA A 59 -6.68 8.26 0.16
N LEU A 60 -7.06 8.65 -1.06
CA LEU A 60 -6.51 8.11 -2.28
C LEU A 60 -5.10 8.64 -2.54
N CYS A 61 -4.80 9.90 -2.21
CA CYS A 61 -3.41 10.38 -2.18
C CYS A 61 -2.54 9.50 -1.27
N VAL A 62 -3.00 9.23 -0.05
CA VAL A 62 -2.29 8.37 0.92
C VAL A 62 -2.14 6.94 0.41
N LEU A 63 -3.21 6.36 -0.16
CA LEU A 63 -3.18 5.02 -0.75
C LEU A 63 -2.16 4.93 -1.88
N SER A 64 -2.21 5.88 -2.83
CA SER A 64 -1.29 5.97 -3.97
C SER A 64 0.15 6.16 -3.50
N TYR A 65 0.38 6.99 -2.47
CA TYR A 65 1.71 7.21 -1.93
C TYR A 65 2.27 5.95 -1.28
N ARG A 66 1.46 5.27 -0.46
CA ARG A 66 1.87 4.01 0.18
C ARG A 66 2.15 2.90 -0.82
N PHE A 67 1.38 2.85 -1.91
CA PHE A 67 1.61 1.91 -3.00
C PHE A 67 2.98 2.14 -3.64
N GLU A 68 3.33 3.38 -4.00
CA GLU A 68 4.67 3.70 -4.52
C GLU A 68 5.75 3.46 -3.45
N LEU A 69 5.54 3.88 -2.21
CA LEU A 69 6.48 3.69 -1.11
C LEU A 69 6.84 2.20 -0.94
N GLN A 70 5.85 1.31 -1.00
CA GLN A 70 6.08 -0.13 -0.90
C GLN A 70 6.85 -0.69 -2.09
N LYS A 71 6.55 -0.27 -3.33
CA LYS A 71 7.32 -0.67 -4.52
C LYS A 71 8.81 -0.39 -4.37
N TYR A 72 9.17 0.79 -3.87
CA TYR A 72 10.57 1.16 -3.68
C TYR A 72 11.18 0.62 -2.37
N THR A 73 10.37 0.22 -1.40
CA THR A 73 10.84 -0.41 -0.16
C THR A 73 11.24 -1.86 -0.38
N ILE A 74 10.50 -2.62 -1.19
CA ILE A 74 10.71 -4.07 -1.40
C ILE A 74 12.17 -4.42 -1.74
N PRO A 75 12.84 -3.76 -2.72
CA PRO A 75 14.23 -4.06 -3.05
C PRO A 75 15.19 -3.84 -1.87
N GLN A 76 14.92 -2.84 -1.04
CA GLN A 76 15.77 -2.49 0.10
C GLN A 76 15.68 -3.50 1.24
N VAL A 77 14.57 -4.23 1.32
CA VAL A 77 14.35 -5.27 2.34
C VAL A 77 14.45 -6.68 1.75
N ALA A 78 14.83 -6.82 0.49
CA ALA A 78 14.84 -8.10 -0.25
C ALA A 78 15.75 -9.17 0.38
N ALA A 79 16.80 -8.75 1.10
CA ALA A 79 17.68 -9.66 1.84
C ALA A 79 16.97 -10.37 3.01
N SER A 80 15.92 -9.76 3.59
CA SER A 80 15.09 -10.41 4.61
C SER A 80 13.87 -11.06 3.95
N LYS A 81 13.89 -12.40 3.89
CA LYS A 81 12.80 -13.23 3.32
C LYS A 81 11.43 -12.82 3.89
N ARG A 82 11.35 -12.69 5.23
CA ARG A 82 10.13 -12.33 5.96
C ARG A 82 9.67 -10.92 5.64
N ALA A 83 10.55 -9.94 5.73
CA ALA A 83 10.21 -8.54 5.45
C ALA A 83 9.77 -8.33 4.01
N CYS A 84 10.49 -8.93 3.05
CA CYS A 84 10.17 -8.89 1.63
C CYS A 84 8.77 -9.46 1.37
N LYS A 85 8.47 -10.66 1.90
CA LYS A 85 7.14 -11.27 1.78
C LYS A 85 6.04 -10.38 2.35
N MET A 86 6.24 -9.83 3.56
CA MET A 86 5.26 -8.94 4.18
C MET A 86 5.01 -7.67 3.36
N GLN A 87 6.04 -7.08 2.75
CA GLN A 87 5.87 -5.91 1.88
C GLN A 87 5.19 -6.26 0.56
N LEU A 88 5.49 -7.43 -0.03
CA LEU A 88 4.83 -7.92 -1.24
C LEU A 88 3.34 -8.20 -1.02
N ASP A 89 2.98 -8.88 0.07
CA ASP A 89 1.58 -9.12 0.46
C ASP A 89 0.84 -7.79 0.66
N GLY A 90 1.50 -6.82 1.30
CA GLY A 90 1.00 -5.46 1.45
C GLY A 90 0.73 -4.78 0.10
N LEU A 91 1.70 -4.82 -0.82
CA LEU A 91 1.61 -4.18 -2.12
C LEU A 91 0.47 -4.77 -2.97
N LEU A 92 0.36 -6.09 -3.00
CA LEU A 92 -0.74 -6.81 -3.65
C LEU A 92 -2.09 -6.46 -3.08
N TYR A 93 -2.18 -6.36 -1.76
CA TYR A 93 -3.42 -5.97 -1.11
C TYR A 93 -3.83 -4.53 -1.50
N LEU A 94 -2.89 -3.58 -1.51
CA LEU A 94 -3.15 -2.21 -1.95
C LEU A 94 -3.61 -2.15 -3.43
N GLU A 95 -2.98 -2.93 -4.30
CA GLU A 95 -3.39 -3.05 -5.71
C GLU A 95 -4.83 -3.54 -5.85
N ARG A 96 -5.18 -4.63 -5.16
CA ARG A 96 -6.56 -5.17 -5.20
C ARG A 96 -7.58 -4.20 -4.61
N VAL A 97 -7.22 -3.42 -3.60
CA VAL A 97 -8.08 -2.35 -3.07
C VAL A 97 -8.31 -1.27 -4.13
N ARG A 98 -7.26 -0.86 -4.85
CA ARG A 98 -7.37 0.11 -5.96
C ARG A 98 -8.26 -0.41 -7.09
N ASP A 99 -7.97 -1.60 -7.60
CA ASP A 99 -8.73 -2.20 -8.70
C ASP A 99 -10.20 -2.38 -8.33
N ARG A 100 -10.46 -2.78 -7.08
CA ARG A 100 -11.83 -2.91 -6.57
C ARG A 100 -12.53 -1.57 -6.45
N PHE A 101 -11.87 -0.54 -5.96
CA PHE A 101 -12.41 0.82 -5.91
C PHE A 101 -12.79 1.31 -7.31
N ILE A 102 -11.88 1.18 -8.29
CA ILE A 102 -12.13 1.58 -9.69
C ILE A 102 -13.34 0.83 -10.27
N THR A 103 -13.41 -0.47 -10.04
CA THR A 103 -14.56 -1.30 -10.47
C THR A 103 -15.86 -0.81 -9.86
N GLU A 104 -15.86 -0.48 -8.55
CA GLU A 104 -17.05 0.02 -7.87
C GLU A 104 -17.46 1.41 -8.38
N VAL A 105 -16.50 2.29 -8.69
CA VAL A 105 -16.76 3.61 -9.29
C VAL A 105 -17.44 3.47 -10.65
N HIS A 106 -16.91 2.63 -11.53
CA HIS A 106 -17.49 2.39 -12.87
C HIS A 106 -18.87 1.74 -12.85
N ALA A 107 -19.18 0.99 -11.79
CA ALA A 107 -20.47 0.33 -11.63
C ALA A 107 -21.60 1.27 -11.18
N VAL A 108 -21.29 2.47 -10.69
CA VAL A 108 -22.30 3.43 -10.20
C VAL A 108 -22.87 4.22 -11.39
N PRO A 109 -24.20 4.21 -11.60
CA PRO A 109 -24.83 5.01 -12.65
C PRO A 109 -24.50 6.50 -12.48
N THR A 110 -24.20 7.19 -13.57
CA THR A 110 -23.84 8.62 -13.62
C THR A 110 -24.97 9.57 -13.20
N VAL A 111 -26.14 9.04 -12.85
CA VAL A 111 -27.31 9.84 -12.43
C VAL A 111 -27.09 10.31 -10.99
N ALA A 112 -26.91 11.63 -10.82
CA ALA A 112 -26.57 12.26 -9.53
C ALA A 112 -27.49 11.89 -8.35
N ALA A 113 -28.76 11.56 -8.60
CA ALA A 113 -29.71 11.17 -7.56
C ALA A 113 -29.47 9.75 -6.98
N LEU A 114 -28.69 8.90 -7.67
CA LEU A 114 -28.39 7.53 -7.29
C LEU A 114 -26.91 7.29 -7.00
N GLN A 115 -26.07 8.33 -7.11
CA GLN A 115 -24.68 8.26 -6.70
C GLN A 115 -24.58 8.21 -5.17
N HIS A 116 -24.62 6.99 -4.63
CA HIS A 116 -23.91 6.75 -3.39
C HIS A 116 -22.43 6.90 -3.70
N TRP A 117 -21.84 8.01 -3.27
CA TRP A 117 -20.41 8.30 -3.40
C TRP A 117 -19.52 7.33 -2.61
N ARG A 118 -20.05 6.19 -2.13
CA ARG A 118 -19.43 5.28 -1.18
C ARG A 118 -19.00 4.01 -1.88
N TYR A 119 -17.79 3.58 -1.57
CA TYR A 119 -17.20 2.37 -2.13
C TYR A 119 -16.76 1.46 -0.98
N ALA A 120 -17.53 0.40 -0.75
CA ALA A 120 -17.44 -0.43 0.46
C ALA A 120 -16.06 -1.08 0.62
N ALA A 121 -15.40 -1.46 -0.48
CA ALA A 121 -14.05 -2.01 -0.45
C ALA A 121 -13.03 -1.01 0.11
N PHE A 122 -13.09 0.23 -0.38
CA PHE A 122 -12.18 1.28 0.06
C PHE A 122 -12.51 1.75 1.48
N ASP A 123 -13.79 1.93 1.82
CA ASP A 123 -14.19 2.26 3.19
C ASP A 123 -13.74 1.20 4.21
N TYR A 124 -13.80 -0.09 3.84
CA TYR A 124 -13.33 -1.15 4.72
C TYR A 124 -11.80 -1.17 4.88
N TYR A 125 -11.07 -0.91 3.79
CA TYR A 125 -9.63 -0.66 3.84
C TYR A 125 -9.29 0.46 4.83
N LEU A 126 -10.01 1.59 4.75
CA LEU A 126 -9.79 2.75 5.60
C LEU A 126 -10.08 2.45 7.07
N TRP A 127 -11.10 1.64 7.38
CA TRP A 127 -11.36 1.18 8.75
C TRP A 127 -10.21 0.34 9.32
N LEU A 128 -9.66 -0.59 8.53
CA LEU A 128 -8.53 -1.42 8.96
C LEU A 128 -7.28 -0.56 9.18
N ASP A 129 -6.99 0.33 8.24
CA ASP A 129 -5.87 1.25 8.35
C ASP A 129 -6.01 2.19 9.55
N TYR A 130 -7.22 2.74 9.75
CA TYR A 130 -7.53 3.64 10.85
C TYR A 130 -7.35 2.98 12.23
N MET A 131 -7.81 1.76 12.40
CA MET A 131 -7.81 1.12 13.73
C MET A 131 -6.48 0.44 14.04
N TYR A 132 -5.81 -0.13 13.04
CA TYR A 132 -4.67 -1.03 13.27
C TYR A 132 -3.44 -0.73 12.41
N GLY A 133 -3.55 0.07 11.35
CA GLY A 133 -2.46 0.24 10.36
C GLY A 133 -2.03 -1.06 9.69
N GLN A 134 -2.86 -2.09 9.77
CA GLN A 134 -2.60 -3.47 9.33
C GLN A 134 -3.85 -4.02 8.66
N HIS A 135 -3.66 -4.90 7.68
CA HIS A 135 -4.74 -5.32 6.78
C HIS A 135 -4.96 -6.84 6.70
N HIS A 136 -4.14 -7.62 7.40
CA HIS A 136 -4.21 -9.08 7.46
C HIS A 136 -5.43 -9.59 8.24
N ASP A 137 -5.68 -10.89 8.18
CA ASP A 137 -6.88 -11.51 8.74
C ASP A 137 -7.02 -11.33 10.26
N GLU A 138 -5.91 -11.24 11.00
CA GLU A 138 -5.96 -10.88 12.43
C GLU A 138 -6.53 -9.47 12.64
N ALA A 139 -6.08 -8.45 11.90
CA ALA A 139 -6.61 -7.09 12.02
C ALA A 139 -8.11 -7.04 11.71
N ARG A 140 -8.59 -7.87 10.78
CA ARG A 140 -10.02 -8.02 10.46
C ARG A 140 -10.80 -8.65 11.60
N ARG A 141 -10.26 -9.72 12.19
CA ARG A 141 -10.86 -10.37 13.36
C ARG A 141 -10.94 -9.40 14.53
N LEU A 142 -9.88 -8.63 14.78
CA LEU A 142 -9.85 -7.60 15.82
C LEU A 142 -10.83 -6.46 15.53
N LEU A 143 -10.91 -5.98 14.29
CA LEU A 143 -11.87 -4.95 13.87
C LEU A 143 -13.32 -5.38 14.14
N GLN A 144 -13.64 -6.64 13.84
CA GLN A 144 -14.95 -7.21 14.12
C GLN A 144 -15.19 -7.43 15.61
N SER A 145 -14.25 -8.04 16.34
CA SER A 145 -14.47 -8.43 17.75
C SER A 145 -14.46 -7.24 18.70
N GLN A 146 -13.60 -6.25 18.48
CA GLN A 146 -13.44 -5.10 19.37
C GLN A 146 -14.33 -3.91 19.02
N HIS A 147 -14.64 -3.74 17.72
CA HIS A 147 -15.40 -2.56 17.25
C HIS A 147 -16.73 -2.92 16.58
N GLY A 148 -17.03 -4.21 16.41
CA GLY A 148 -18.25 -4.66 15.74
C GLY A 148 -18.29 -4.28 14.25
N VAL A 149 -17.15 -3.87 13.66
CA VAL A 149 -17.09 -3.42 12.28
C VAL A 149 -16.82 -4.62 11.37
N THR A 150 -17.75 -4.91 10.48
CA THR A 150 -17.65 -5.98 9.47
C THR A 150 -17.78 -5.40 8.07
N PHE A 151 -17.32 -6.10 7.04
CA PHE A 151 -17.47 -5.66 5.65
C PHE A 151 -18.94 -5.39 5.29
N LYS A 152 -19.84 -6.32 5.66
CA LYS A 152 -21.29 -6.16 5.45
C LYS A 152 -21.83 -4.91 6.14
N LEU A 153 -21.34 -4.61 7.34
CA LEU A 153 -21.76 -3.43 8.09
C LEU A 153 -21.22 -2.15 7.46
N VAL A 154 -19.98 -2.13 6.98
CA VAL A 154 -19.43 -0.98 6.23
C VAL A 154 -20.19 -0.73 4.94
N ALA A 155 -20.58 -1.80 4.23
CA ALA A 155 -21.45 -1.70 3.05
C ALA A 155 -22.86 -1.15 3.36
N LEU A 156 -23.30 -1.17 4.63
CA LEU A 156 -24.64 -0.76 5.08
C LEU A 156 -24.66 0.50 5.97
N LYS A 157 -23.52 0.98 6.49
CA LYS A 157 -23.43 2.04 7.52
C LYS A 157 -22.66 3.29 7.04
N LYS A 158 -22.82 4.36 7.83
CA LYS A 158 -22.04 5.61 7.76
C LYS A 158 -20.53 5.36 7.98
N PRO A 159 -19.66 6.19 7.39
CA PRO A 159 -18.21 5.96 7.27
C PRO A 159 -17.39 6.22 8.54
N VAL A 160 -16.08 5.96 8.43
CA VAL A 160 -15.03 6.55 9.27
C VAL A 160 -15.14 8.08 9.23
N ASP A 161 -15.06 8.73 10.40
CA ASP A 161 -14.89 10.18 10.47
C ASP A 161 -13.46 10.57 10.05
N TRP A 162 -13.35 11.20 8.87
CA TRP A 162 -12.10 11.69 8.30
C TRP A 162 -11.35 12.67 9.18
N THR A 163 -12.06 13.47 9.97
CA THR A 163 -11.44 14.42 10.89
C THR A 163 -10.70 13.67 11.99
N THR A 164 -11.29 12.59 12.48
CA THR A 164 -10.68 11.72 13.49
C THR A 164 -9.56 10.88 12.88
N TYR A 165 -9.71 10.37 11.65
CA TYR A 165 -8.64 9.68 10.90
C TYR A 165 -7.36 10.52 10.80
N LYS A 166 -7.48 11.80 10.42
CA LYS A 166 -6.36 12.74 10.31
C LYS A 166 -5.63 12.95 11.65
N LYS A 167 -6.37 13.08 12.75
CA LYS A 167 -5.79 13.32 14.08
C LYS A 167 -5.00 12.11 14.61
N CYS A 168 -5.42 10.90 14.26
CA CYS A 168 -4.80 9.68 14.77
C CYS A 168 -3.55 9.26 13.99
N HIS A 169 -3.48 9.54 12.68
CA HIS A 169 -2.42 8.99 11.81
C HIS A 169 -1.45 10.01 11.21
N CYS A 170 -1.78 11.31 11.15
CA CYS A 170 -0.83 12.33 10.72
C CYS A 170 0.10 12.73 11.90
N ARG A 171 1.29 12.13 12.00
CA ARG A 171 2.37 12.61 12.88
C ARG A 171 3.16 13.75 12.22
N GLN A 172 3.99 14.45 13.01
CA GLN A 172 4.82 15.61 12.60
C GLN A 172 5.79 15.36 11.41
N VAL A 173 5.96 14.10 10.97
CA VAL A 173 6.57 13.74 9.70
C VAL A 173 5.50 12.99 8.92
N ASP A 174 5.03 13.55 7.81
CA ASP A 174 3.97 12.96 7.00
C ASP A 174 4.49 11.75 6.19
N LEU A 175 4.71 10.64 6.89
CA LEU A 175 4.97 9.34 6.27
C LEU A 175 3.75 8.81 5.51
N CYS A 176 2.61 9.49 5.60
CA CYS A 176 1.35 9.08 5.00
C CYS A 176 1.22 9.59 3.55
N GLY A 177 2.01 10.58 3.12
CA GLY A 177 2.03 11.01 1.72
C GLY A 177 1.01 12.09 1.36
N PHE A 178 0.40 12.73 2.35
CA PHE A 178 -0.71 13.68 2.20
C PHE A 178 -0.29 14.94 1.42
N ASP A 179 0.89 15.46 1.71
CA ASP A 179 1.41 16.69 1.08
C ASP A 179 2.34 16.41 -0.13
N TYR A 180 2.42 15.16 -0.60
CA TYR A 180 3.33 14.77 -1.67
C TYR A 180 2.67 14.81 -3.05
N PRO A 181 3.20 15.60 -4.01
CA PRO A 181 2.69 15.64 -5.38
C PRO A 181 3.16 14.41 -6.18
N LEU A 182 2.46 13.29 -6.01
CA LEU A 182 2.83 12.01 -6.62
C LEU A 182 2.99 12.05 -8.13
N GLU A 183 2.22 12.89 -8.83
CA GLU A 183 2.34 13.08 -10.29
C GLU A 183 3.79 13.39 -10.70
N SER A 184 4.45 14.29 -9.97
CA SER A 184 5.85 14.68 -10.24
C SER A 184 6.88 13.63 -9.81
N MET A 185 6.44 12.60 -9.08
CA MET A 185 7.30 11.58 -8.48
C MET A 185 7.16 10.22 -9.16
N ILE A 186 6.31 10.09 -10.19
CA ILE A 186 6.14 8.83 -10.91
C ILE A 186 7.50 8.35 -11.43
N GLY A 187 7.84 7.10 -11.12
CA GLY A 187 9.13 6.52 -11.51
C GLY A 187 10.28 6.86 -10.56
N THR A 188 10.06 7.68 -9.54
CA THR A 188 11.06 8.03 -8.52
C THR A 188 10.68 7.51 -7.13
N PRO A 189 11.66 7.11 -6.30
CA PRO A 189 11.40 6.64 -4.94
C PRO A 189 10.85 7.77 -4.06
N PRO A 190 9.75 7.54 -3.31
CA PRO A 190 9.30 8.50 -2.31
C PRO A 190 10.37 8.81 -1.25
N PRO A 191 10.46 10.05 -0.72
CA PRO A 191 11.51 10.43 0.24
C PRO A 191 11.55 9.58 1.51
N ALA A 192 10.41 9.02 1.93
CA ALA A 192 10.34 8.17 3.11
C ALA A 192 10.86 6.75 2.89
N THR A 193 11.18 6.33 1.66
CA THR A 193 11.51 4.92 1.33
C THR A 193 12.63 4.38 2.21
N ASN A 194 13.77 5.06 2.27
CA ASN A 194 14.93 4.60 3.04
C ASN A 194 14.65 4.53 4.54
N THR A 195 13.94 5.54 5.07
CA THR A 195 13.54 5.57 6.48
C THR A 195 12.59 4.43 6.82
N TRP A 196 11.64 4.16 5.92
CA TRP A 196 10.67 3.08 6.06
C TRP A 196 11.34 1.71 6.02
N ALA A 197 12.21 1.45 5.03
CA ALA A 197 12.97 0.21 4.93
C ALA A 197 13.83 -0.07 6.17
N LYS A 198 14.56 0.94 6.66
CA LYS A 198 15.34 0.85 7.91
C LYS A 198 14.45 0.52 9.12
N SER A 199 13.26 1.11 9.19
CA SER A 199 12.30 0.82 10.27
C SER A 199 11.80 -0.62 10.25
N ILE A 200 11.60 -1.20 9.06
CA ILE A 200 11.20 -2.61 8.91
C ILE A 200 12.33 -3.54 9.35
N LEU A 201 13.54 -3.32 8.82
CA LEU A 201 14.70 -4.16 9.13
C LEU A 201 15.09 -4.11 10.61
N SER A 202 15.02 -2.92 11.24
CA SER A 202 15.27 -2.80 12.68
C SER A 202 14.23 -3.54 13.53
N ARG A 203 12.96 -3.57 13.12
CA ARG A 203 11.94 -4.38 13.81
C ARG A 203 12.20 -5.87 13.69
N GLU A 204 12.61 -6.34 12.52
CA GLU A 204 13.00 -7.76 12.33
C GLU A 204 14.16 -8.17 13.24
N LEU A 205 15.19 -7.32 13.36
CA LEU A 205 16.33 -7.57 14.24
C LEU A 205 15.94 -7.61 15.72
N ASN A 206 15.02 -6.73 16.14
CA ASN A 206 14.55 -6.66 17.52
C ASN A 206 13.54 -7.78 17.87
N GLU A 207 12.77 -8.27 16.89
CA GLU A 207 11.85 -9.41 17.08
C GLU A 207 12.61 -10.75 17.03
N GLY A 208 13.69 -10.84 16.25
CA GLY A 208 14.54 -12.04 16.16
C GLY A 208 15.50 -12.24 17.35
N SER A 209 15.80 -11.18 18.10
CA SER A 209 16.66 -11.21 19.29
C SER A 209 15.90 -11.50 20.60
N GLY A 210 14.61 -11.85 20.51
CA GLY A 210 13.78 -12.26 21.66
C GLY A 210 14.01 -13.69 22.14
N GLN A 211 14.93 -14.45 21.52
CA GLN A 211 15.41 -15.73 22.03
C GLN A 211 16.93 -15.69 22.17
N ASP A 212 17.36 -15.93 23.40
CA ASP A 212 18.72 -16.04 23.93
C ASP A 212 19.46 -14.76 24.37
N LYS A 213 20.06 -14.92 25.55
CA LYS A 213 20.56 -13.93 26.49
C LYS A 213 21.94 -13.36 26.13
N ASP A 214 22.27 -12.33 26.91
CA ASP A 214 23.59 -11.94 27.38
C ASP A 214 24.44 -11.02 26.49
N GLY A 215 25.00 -10.03 27.19
CA GLY A 215 25.61 -8.83 26.64
C GLY A 215 26.75 -9.06 25.66
N ASN A 216 26.88 -8.12 24.73
CA ASN A 216 28.15 -7.41 24.60
C ASN A 216 27.95 -6.04 23.92
N GLU A 217 28.66 -5.05 24.43
CA GLU A 217 28.78 -3.70 23.87
C GLU A 217 29.59 -3.72 22.56
N GLY A 218 29.32 -2.80 21.63
CA GLY A 218 30.16 -2.69 20.43
C GLY A 218 29.75 -1.70 19.33
N MET A 219 29.93 -0.40 19.61
CA MET A 219 30.42 0.68 18.72
C MET A 219 29.62 1.18 17.48
N PRO A 220 29.85 2.46 17.08
CA PRO A 220 28.89 3.29 16.36
C PRO A 220 29.07 3.27 14.82
N LEU A 221 27.96 3.45 14.09
CA LEU A 221 27.95 3.64 12.64
C LEU A 221 28.15 5.12 12.27
N GLU A 222 29.19 5.37 11.48
CA GLU A 222 29.50 6.64 10.83
C GLU A 222 28.44 7.07 9.81
N LYS A 223 28.38 8.40 9.62
CA LYS A 223 27.50 9.10 8.68
C LYS A 223 28.17 9.37 7.34
N ASP A 224 27.28 9.47 6.34
CA ASP A 224 27.38 10.18 5.07
C ASP A 224 28.31 9.58 4.00
N ASN A 225 27.75 9.25 2.82
CA ASN A 225 27.60 10.19 1.70
C ASN A 225 27.30 9.39 0.42
N VAL A 226 26.08 9.42 -0.13
CA VAL A 226 25.89 9.30 -1.59
C VAL A 226 24.60 10.06 -1.97
N LYS A 227 24.78 11.24 -2.55
CA LYS A 227 23.81 11.87 -3.45
C LYS A 227 24.20 11.51 -4.88
N GLN A 228 23.18 11.37 -5.72
CA GLN A 228 23.23 11.43 -7.19
C GLN A 228 23.85 10.25 -7.93
N GLN A 229 23.04 9.22 -8.09
CA GLN A 229 22.60 8.67 -9.37
C GLN A 229 21.22 8.03 -9.08
N ASP A 230 20.44 7.61 -10.07
CA ASP A 230 19.27 6.71 -9.92
C ASP A 230 17.88 7.28 -10.21
N GLU A 231 17.73 7.84 -11.41
CA GLU A 231 16.41 8.03 -12.05
C GLU A 231 15.95 6.78 -12.84
N LEU A 232 16.85 5.81 -13.06
CA LEU A 232 16.56 4.52 -13.71
C LEU A 232 16.95 3.30 -12.85
N LEU A 233 17.74 3.51 -11.80
CA LEU A 233 18.22 2.42 -10.94
C LEU A 233 17.15 1.91 -9.98
N GLY A 234 16.11 2.68 -9.61
CA GLY A 234 15.08 2.16 -8.70
C GLY A 234 14.22 1.06 -9.32
N LEU A 235 13.79 1.27 -10.57
CA LEU A 235 13.00 0.30 -11.35
C LEU A 235 13.89 -0.80 -11.94
N TRP A 236 15.14 -0.46 -12.28
CA TRP A 236 16.15 -1.45 -12.67
C TRP A 236 16.62 -2.27 -11.47
N LEU A 237 16.80 -1.74 -10.25
CA LEU A 237 17.12 -2.50 -9.03
C LEU A 237 15.94 -3.30 -8.52
N PHE A 238 14.70 -2.83 -8.70
CA PHE A 238 13.53 -3.67 -8.43
C PHE A 238 13.52 -4.86 -9.39
N LYS A 239 13.74 -4.63 -10.69
CA LYS A 239 13.83 -5.67 -11.70
C LYS A 239 15.07 -6.55 -11.57
N ASP A 240 16.23 -6.01 -11.22
CA ASP A 240 17.54 -6.67 -11.11
C ASP A 240 17.67 -7.40 -9.77
N ALA A 241 17.08 -6.89 -8.68
CA ALA A 241 16.94 -7.66 -7.43
C ALA A 241 16.00 -8.86 -7.60
N LEU A 242 14.94 -8.71 -8.42
CA LEU A 242 14.06 -9.81 -8.80
C LEU A 242 14.69 -10.74 -9.85
N GLU A 243 15.50 -10.23 -10.78
CA GLU A 243 16.22 -11.01 -11.80
C GLU A 243 17.38 -11.81 -11.16
N ASN A 244 18.08 -11.24 -10.16
CA ASN A 244 19.03 -12.00 -9.33
C ASN A 244 18.33 -13.11 -8.51
N TYR A 245 17.04 -12.93 -8.18
CA TYR A 245 16.19 -14.00 -7.64
C TYR A 245 15.91 -15.10 -8.69
N THR A 246 15.71 -14.74 -9.97
CA THR A 246 15.51 -15.73 -11.06
C THR A 246 16.76 -16.52 -11.43
N GLN A 247 17.96 -16.05 -11.08
CA GLN A 247 19.20 -16.83 -11.27
C GLN A 247 19.34 -17.98 -10.25
N ASN A 248 18.50 -18.01 -9.21
CA ASN A 248 18.41 -19.10 -8.23
C ASN A 248 16.97 -19.64 -8.16
N PRO A 249 16.50 -20.40 -9.18
CA PRO A 249 15.12 -20.85 -9.29
C PRO A 249 14.61 -21.69 -8.10
N HIS A 250 15.51 -22.34 -7.36
CA HIS A 250 15.22 -23.10 -6.15
C HIS A 250 14.81 -22.20 -4.95
N LEU A 251 15.17 -20.92 -4.95
CA LEU A 251 14.65 -19.99 -3.95
C LEU A 251 13.16 -19.71 -4.21
N LEU A 252 12.75 -19.51 -5.46
CA LEU A 252 11.33 -19.28 -5.80
C LEU A 252 10.45 -20.49 -5.44
N GLU A 253 10.95 -21.72 -5.55
CA GLU A 253 10.24 -22.94 -5.10
C GLU A 253 10.12 -23.06 -3.56
N GLU A 254 10.93 -22.34 -2.77
CA GLU A 254 10.81 -22.28 -1.31
C GLU A 254 9.94 -21.10 -0.82
N PHE A 255 9.73 -20.08 -1.66
CA PHE A 255 8.92 -18.89 -1.32
C PHE A 255 7.44 -19.04 -1.66
N PHE A 256 7.09 -20.02 -2.50
CA PHE A 256 5.81 -20.22 -3.17
C PHE A 256 5.35 -21.68 -3.09
#